data_AF-A0A9D3UDA3-F1
#
_entry.id   AF-A0A9D3UDA3-F1
#
_cell.length_a   1.000
_cell.length_b   1.000
_cell.length_c   1.000
_cell.angle_alpha   90.00
_cell.angle_beta   90.00
_cell.angle_gamma   90.00
#
_symmetry.space_group_name_H-M   'P 1'
#
loop_
_entity.id
_entity.type
_entity.pdbx_description
1 polymer ?
#
loop_
_entity_poly.entity_id
_entity_poly.type
_entity_poly.pdbx_seq_one_letter_code
_entity_poly.pdbx_strand_id
1 'polypeptide(L)'
;MSDKLLGNGDVKVLASGEHDGSICLWSLSSSGRRYRQALKAKFCGDQKPVKWMSVAGNKPSNLVTMSRDSKVRVWDTTKLSDNRCVGLTSVRRKPVDMKCHENLLYVAADSSVVVLDLRTMQNVSTAAICKPKVFSHDYALKIFSLYWRME
;
A
#
# COMPACT_ATOMS: atom_id res chain seq x y z
N MET A 1 -4.51 -7.27 -4.42
CA MET A 1 -3.75 -6.69 -5.56
C MET A 1 -3.59 -5.20 -5.30
N SER A 2 -2.66 -4.52 -5.96
CA SER A 2 -2.49 -3.07 -5.83
C SER A 2 -3.71 -2.32 -6.35
N ASP A 3 -3.99 -1.16 -5.74
CA ASP A 3 -5.06 -0.23 -6.15
C ASP A 3 -4.82 0.41 -7.52
N LYS A 4 -3.56 0.56 -7.91
CA LYS A 4 -3.11 1.16 -9.17
C LYS A 4 -2.02 0.31 -9.82
N LEU A 5 -1.77 0.60 -11.09
CA LEU A 5 -0.62 0.09 -11.82
C LEU A 5 0.63 0.88 -11.42
N LEU A 6 1.73 0.16 -11.24
CA LEU A 6 3.06 0.72 -11.00
C LEU A 6 3.69 1.15 -12.33
N GLY A 7 4.44 2.26 -12.30
CA GLY A 7 5.16 2.80 -13.45
C GLY A 7 4.34 3.78 -14.30
N ASN A 8 5.04 4.72 -14.94
CA ASN A 8 4.46 5.82 -15.72
C ASN A 8 4.79 5.74 -17.23
N GLY A 9 5.23 4.57 -17.71
CA GLY A 9 5.64 4.33 -19.10
C GLY A 9 4.84 3.22 -19.79
N ASP A 10 5.29 2.77 -20.96
CA ASP A 10 4.56 1.80 -21.80
C ASP A 10 4.33 0.42 -21.14
N VAL A 11 5.19 0.05 -20.19
CA VAL A 11 5.07 -1.19 -19.44
C VAL A 11 4.34 -0.93 -18.13
N LYS A 12 3.11 -1.43 -18.06
CA LYS A 12 2.28 -1.39 -16.85
C LYS A 12 2.66 -2.55 -15.94
N VAL A 13 2.83 -2.29 -14.64
CA VAL A 13 3.16 -3.33 -13.67
C VAL A 13 2.04 -3.50 -12.65
N LEU A 14 1.59 -4.73 -12.44
CA LEU A 14 0.65 -5.10 -11.37
C LEU A 14 1.41 -5.71 -10.19
N ALA A 15 0.87 -5.51 -8.99
CA ALA A 15 1.37 -6.18 -7.79
C ALA A 15 0.28 -7.06 -7.15
N SER A 16 0.64 -8.29 -6.80
CA SER A 16 -0.20 -9.24 -6.05
C SER A 16 0.51 -9.68 -4.77
N GLY A 17 -0.25 -9.92 -3.71
CA GLY A 17 0.26 -10.48 -2.47
C GLY A 17 -0.07 -11.98 -2.40
N GLU A 18 0.89 -12.77 -1.95
CA GLU A 18 0.77 -14.21 -1.76
C GLU A 18 0.36 -14.56 -0.32
N HIS A 19 -0.09 -15.79 -0.11
CA HIS A 19 -0.48 -16.25 1.23
C HIS A 19 0.70 -16.31 2.20
N ASP A 20 1.91 -16.55 1.70
CA ASP A 20 3.15 -16.59 2.49
C ASP A 20 3.66 -15.19 2.90
N GLY A 21 3.01 -14.11 2.45
CA GLY A 21 3.45 -12.73 2.67
C GLY A 21 4.37 -12.18 1.56
N SER A 22 4.74 -12.99 0.58
CA SER A 22 5.48 -12.50 -0.58
C SER A 22 4.61 -11.59 -1.44
N ILE A 23 5.25 -10.72 -2.22
CA ILE A 23 4.60 -9.86 -3.21
C ILE A 23 5.17 -10.21 -4.59
N CYS A 24 4.30 -10.49 -5.55
CA CYS A 24 4.69 -10.75 -6.93
C CYS A 24 4.41 -9.51 -7.78
N LEU A 25 5.41 -9.08 -8.56
CA LEU A 25 5.25 -8.03 -9.56
C LEU A 25 5.12 -8.64 -10.96
N TRP A 26 4.07 -8.24 -11.67
CA TRP A 26 3.73 -8.74 -12.99
C TRP A 26 3.86 -7.61 -14.01
N SER A 27 4.73 -7.81 -14.99
CA SER A 27 4.77 -6.95 -16.16
C SER A 27 3.61 -7.30 -17.08
N LEU A 28 2.87 -6.28 -17.49
CA LEU A 28 1.79 -6.38 -18.44
C LEU A 28 2.23 -5.72 -19.74
N SER A 29 2.40 -6.52 -20.78
CA SER A 29 2.72 -6.01 -22.12
C SER A 29 1.62 -6.39 -23.09
N SER A 30 1.21 -5.44 -23.91
CA SER A 30 0.40 -5.69 -25.09
C SER A 30 1.31 -5.75 -26.31
N SER A 31 1.37 -6.88 -27.01
CA SER A 31 1.99 -6.96 -28.33
C SER A 31 0.96 -7.51 -29.32
N GLY A 32 0.46 -6.65 -30.21
CA GLY A 32 -0.63 -7.00 -31.12
C GLY A 32 -1.94 -7.30 -30.39
N ARG A 33 -2.62 -8.41 -30.72
CA ARG A 33 -3.89 -8.83 -30.09
C ARG A 33 -3.74 -9.73 -28.86
N ARG A 34 -2.50 -9.97 -28.37
CA ARG A 34 -2.26 -10.87 -27.23
C ARG A 34 -1.70 -10.11 -26.04
N TYR A 35 -2.34 -10.33 -24.90
CA TYR A 35 -1.86 -9.84 -23.61
C TYR A 35 -0.89 -10.86 -23.02
N ARG A 36 0.33 -10.43 -22.70
CA ARG A 36 1.32 -11.26 -22.01
C ARG A 36 1.55 -10.73 -20.60
N GLN A 37 1.52 -11.66 -19.65
CA GLN A 37 1.87 -11.41 -18.26
C GLN A 37 3.19 -12.14 -17.98
N ALA A 38 4.17 -11.45 -17.41
CA ALA A 38 5.44 -12.04 -17.02
C ALA A 38 5.79 -11.64 -15.58
N LEU A 39 6.21 -12.60 -14.76
CA LEU A 39 6.71 -12.30 -13.42
C LEU A 39 8.02 -11.52 -13.53
N LYS A 40 8.01 -10.27 -13.07
CA LYS A 40 9.15 -9.36 -13.13
C LYS A 40 10.03 -9.46 -11.89
N ALA A 41 9.42 -9.62 -10.73
CA ALA A 41 10.12 -9.73 -9.45
C ALA A 41 9.22 -10.34 -8.38
N LYS A 42 9.83 -10.92 -7.35
CA LYS A 42 9.17 -11.35 -6.12
C LYS A 42 9.83 -10.62 -4.94
N PHE A 43 9.04 -9.94 -4.11
CA PHE A 43 9.51 -9.30 -2.90
C PHE A 43 9.16 -10.18 -1.70
N CYS A 44 10.15 -10.40 -0.84
CA CYS A 44 9.99 -11.21 0.35
C CYS A 44 10.33 -10.34 1.56
N GLY A 45 9.52 -10.40 2.62
CA GLY A 45 9.83 -9.69 3.86
C GLY A 45 8.65 -9.55 4.81
N ASP A 46 7.41 -9.61 4.33
CA ASP A 46 6.25 -9.78 5.20
C ASP A 46 6.22 -11.24 5.70
N GLN A 47 6.08 -11.43 7.02
CA GLN A 47 5.97 -12.76 7.64
C GLN A 47 4.50 -13.23 7.75
N LYS A 48 3.56 -12.39 7.32
CA LYS A 48 2.12 -12.60 7.36
C LYS A 48 1.53 -12.17 6.02
N PRO A 49 0.37 -12.73 5.62
CA PRO A 49 -0.28 -12.35 4.37
C PRO A 49 -0.49 -10.84 4.28
N VAL A 50 -0.07 -10.25 3.17
CA VAL A 50 -0.37 -8.87 2.80
C VAL A 50 -1.87 -8.74 2.60
N LYS A 51 -2.49 -7.77 3.26
CA LYS A 51 -3.94 -7.53 3.17
C LYS A 51 -4.26 -6.32 2.33
N TRP A 52 -3.45 -5.28 2.43
CA TRP A 52 -3.64 -4.04 1.69
C TRP A 52 -2.38 -3.69 0.94
N MET A 53 -2.57 -3.07 -0.22
CA MET A 53 -1.50 -2.66 -1.09
C MET A 53 -1.92 -1.42 -1.88
N SER A 54 -1.09 -0.39 -1.87
CA SER A 54 -1.37 0.88 -2.53
C SER A 54 -0.10 1.47 -3.14
N VAL A 55 -0.20 2.07 -4.32
CA VAL A 55 0.92 2.78 -4.95
C VAL A 55 1.12 4.12 -4.25
N ALA A 56 2.37 4.45 -3.89
CA ALA A 56 2.68 5.70 -3.21
C ALA A 56 2.35 6.90 -4.11
N GLY A 57 1.69 7.92 -3.55
CA GLY A 57 1.25 9.09 -4.30
C GLY A 57 2.41 9.99 -4.76
N ASN A 58 3.44 10.13 -3.93
CA ASN A 58 4.62 10.95 -4.19
C ASN A 58 5.64 10.31 -5.13
N LYS A 59 5.64 8.97 -5.26
CA LYS A 59 6.58 8.22 -6.10
C LYS A 59 5.87 6.97 -6.65
N PRO A 60 5.32 7.00 -7.88
CA PRO A 60 4.56 5.89 -8.47
C PRO A 60 5.34 4.58 -8.71
N SER A 61 6.66 4.60 -8.52
CA SER A 61 7.50 3.39 -8.51
C SER A 61 7.65 2.76 -7.13
N ASN A 62 7.11 3.40 -6.08
CA ASN A 62 7.06 2.85 -4.73
C ASN A 62 5.72 2.18 -4.48
N LEU A 63 5.77 0.98 -3.93
CA LEU A 63 4.61 0.20 -3.51
C LEU A 63 4.55 0.19 -1.99
N VAL A 64 3.40 0.53 -1.43
CA VAL A 64 3.13 0.42 0.01
C VAL A 64 2.33 -0.84 0.27
N THR A 65 2.81 -1.70 1.16
CA THR A 65 2.07 -2.89 1.60
C THR A 65 1.82 -2.86 3.10
N MET A 66 0.71 -3.47 3.51
CA MET A 66 0.41 -3.68 4.92
C MET A 66 -0.14 -5.08 5.15
N SER A 67 0.49 -5.78 6.09
CA SER A 67 0.15 -7.14 6.51
C SER A 67 -0.70 -7.16 7.77
N ARG A 68 -1.26 -8.34 8.11
CA ARG A 68 -2.07 -8.52 9.33
C ARG A 68 -1.33 -8.27 10.64
N ASP A 69 0.00 -8.28 10.63
CA ASP A 69 0.85 -7.94 11.78
C ASP A 69 1.01 -6.42 11.97
N SER A 70 0.25 -5.59 11.24
CA SER A 70 0.26 -4.13 11.30
C SER A 70 1.59 -3.50 10.87
N LYS A 71 2.46 -4.25 10.19
CA LYS A 71 3.66 -3.70 9.57
C LYS A 71 3.29 -3.06 8.23
N VAL A 72 3.81 -1.86 8.03
CA VAL A 72 3.75 -1.12 6.77
C VAL A 72 5.13 -1.14 6.15
N ARG A 73 5.24 -1.62 4.92
CA ARG A 73 6.48 -1.64 4.14
C ARG A 73 6.34 -0.79 2.90
N VAL A 74 7.43 -0.12 2.54
CA VAL A 74 7.56 0.62 1.28
C VAL A 74 8.63 -0.08 0.45
N TRP A 75 8.27 -0.45 -0.78
CA TRP A 75 9.13 -1.17 -1.70
C TRP A 75 9.45 -0.30 -2.90
N ASP A 76 10.73 -0.14 -3.22
CA ASP A 76 11.13 0.46 -4.48
C ASP A 76 11.14 -0.62 -5.57
N THR A 77 10.21 -0.49 -6.53
CA THR A 77 10.01 -1.50 -7.58
C THR A 77 11.02 -1.41 -8.72
N THR A 78 11.79 -0.33 -8.77
CA THR A 78 12.83 -0.06 -9.76
C THR A 78 14.22 -0.43 -9.27
N LYS A 79 14.39 -0.56 -7.95
CA LYS A 79 15.66 -0.96 -7.33
C LYS A 79 16.06 -2.36 -7.79
N LEU A 80 17.30 -2.50 -8.28
CA LEU A 80 17.82 -3.76 -8.82
C LEU A 80 18.37 -4.70 -7.74
N SER A 81 18.65 -4.20 -6.54
CA SER A 81 19.14 -5.02 -5.42
C SER A 81 18.06 -5.95 -4.87
N ASP A 82 18.46 -7.03 -4.21
CA ASP A 82 17.54 -7.97 -3.54
C ASP A 82 16.75 -7.31 -2.41
N ASN A 83 17.38 -6.42 -1.62
CA ASN A 83 16.66 -5.65 -0.61
C ASN A 83 15.97 -4.43 -1.21
N ARG A 84 14.74 -4.63 -1.68
CA ARG A 84 13.88 -3.59 -2.24
C ARG A 84 13.02 -2.86 -1.21
N CYS A 85 13.03 -3.30 0.05
CA CYS A 85 12.37 -2.59 1.13
C CYS A 85 13.16 -1.32 1.45
N VAL A 86 12.53 -0.16 1.26
CA VAL A 86 13.13 1.17 1.48
C VAL A 86 12.51 1.89 2.68
N GLY A 87 11.47 1.32 3.27
CA GLY A 87 10.85 1.85 4.48
C GLY A 87 10.07 0.76 5.22
N LEU A 88 10.15 0.78 6.54
CA LEU A 88 9.40 -0.14 7.41
C LEU A 88 8.93 0.63 8.65
N THR A 89 7.65 0.52 8.97
CA THR A 89 7.09 1.00 10.23
C THR A 89 5.97 0.08 10.68
N SER A 90 5.44 0.30 11.88
CA SER A 90 4.33 -0.48 12.43
C SER A 90 3.25 0.44 12.96
N VAL A 91 2.01 0.12 12.64
CA VAL A 91 0.84 0.77 13.22
C VAL A 91 0.47 0.04 14.50
N ARG A 92 0.31 0.78 15.61
CA ARG A 92 0.04 0.18 16.93
C ARG A 92 -1.32 -0.51 17.03
N ARG A 93 -2.30 -0.03 16.28
CA ARG A 93 -3.68 -0.55 16.30
C ARG A 93 -3.91 -1.45 15.09
N LYS A 94 -4.85 -2.39 15.23
CA LYS A 94 -5.21 -3.32 14.17
C LYS A 94 -5.77 -2.55 12.97
N PRO A 95 -5.12 -2.59 11.81
CA PRO A 95 -5.59 -1.92 10.63
C PRO A 95 -6.85 -2.59 10.07
N VAL A 96 -7.66 -1.78 9.39
CA VAL A 96 -8.91 -2.15 8.73
C VAL A 96 -8.80 -1.80 7.24
N ASP A 97 -8.12 -0.71 6.93
CA ASP A 97 -7.87 -0.27 5.56
C ASP A 97 -6.70 0.72 5.49
N MET A 98 -6.17 0.95 4.28
CA MET A 98 -5.21 2.02 4.03
C MET A 98 -5.35 2.64 2.64
N LYS A 99 -4.91 3.90 2.53
CA LYS A 99 -4.84 4.62 1.26
C LYS A 99 -3.65 5.57 1.23
N CYS A 100 -2.92 5.61 0.11
CA CYS A 100 -1.89 6.61 -0.13
C CYS A 100 -2.49 7.87 -0.79
N HIS A 101 -2.02 9.03 -0.36
CA HIS A 101 -2.20 10.30 -1.06
C HIS A 101 -0.94 11.14 -0.91
N GLU A 102 -0.40 11.63 -2.03
CA GLU A 102 0.87 12.35 -2.04
C GLU A 102 1.95 11.59 -1.23
N ASN A 103 2.60 12.25 -0.27
CA ASN A 103 3.58 11.67 0.63
C ASN A 103 2.97 11.06 1.90
N LEU A 104 1.65 10.93 2.00
CA LEU A 104 0.96 10.45 3.18
C LEU A 104 0.32 9.08 2.95
N LEU A 105 0.36 8.26 4.00
CA LEU A 105 -0.40 7.02 4.11
C LEU A 105 -1.42 7.18 5.24
N TYR A 106 -2.69 7.05 4.88
CA TYR A 106 -3.80 7.02 5.80
C TYR A 106 -4.12 5.57 6.14
N VAL A 107 -4.08 5.22 7.42
CA VAL A 107 -4.42 3.89 7.92
C VAL A 107 -5.63 3.99 8.83
N ALA A 108 -6.74 3.43 8.40
CA ALA A 108 -7.90 3.28 9.25
C ALA A 108 -7.68 2.09 10.19
N ALA A 109 -7.78 2.33 11.49
CA ALA A 109 -7.52 1.33 12.53
C ALA A 109 -8.51 1.47 13.68
N ASP A 110 -9.34 0.45 13.89
CA ASP A 110 -10.39 0.33 14.92
C ASP A 110 -11.19 1.63 15.19
N SER A 111 -10.71 2.52 16.04
CA SER A 111 -11.39 3.79 16.40
C SER A 111 -10.56 5.03 16.05
N SER A 112 -9.66 4.93 15.08
CA SER A 112 -8.75 6.02 14.71
C SER A 112 -8.32 5.93 13.26
N VAL A 113 -7.89 7.07 12.70
CA VAL A 113 -7.06 7.11 11.50
C VAL A 113 -5.67 7.56 11.90
N VAL A 114 -4.68 6.77 11.52
CA VAL A 114 -3.26 7.09 11.66
C VAL A 114 -2.76 7.61 10.32
N VAL A 115 -2.05 8.74 10.34
CA VAL A 115 -1.42 9.34 9.16
C VAL A 115 0.09 9.19 9.30
N LEU A 116 0.71 8.54 8.33
CA LEU A 116 2.16 8.32 8.26
C LEU A 116 2.74 9.12 7.10
N ASP A 117 3.89 9.77 7.29
CA ASP A 117 4.67 10.34 6.19
C ASP A 117 5.53 9.23 5.57
N LEU A 118 5.34 8.98 4.27
CA LEU A 118 5.99 7.91 3.51
C LEU A 118 7.49 8.14 3.26
N ARG A 119 8.00 9.36 3.43
CA ARG A 119 9.42 9.68 3.27
C ARG A 119 10.19 9.39 4.55
N THR A 120 9.58 9.71 5.69
CA THR A 120 10.20 9.55 7.01
C THR A 120 9.80 8.26 7.71
N MET A 121 8.72 7.62 7.26
CA MET A 121 8.06 6.48 7.90
C MET A 121 7.60 6.75 9.35
N GLN A 122 7.39 8.03 9.67
CA GLN A 122 6.94 8.49 10.98
C GLN A 122 5.44 8.81 11.00
N ASN A 123 4.84 8.68 12.19
CA ASN A 123 3.47 9.12 12.45
C ASN A 123 3.43 10.64 12.52
N VAL A 124 2.63 11.24 11.66
CA VAL A 124 2.41 12.68 11.59
C VAL A 124 1.23 13.08 12.46
N SER A 125 0.16 12.27 12.43
CA SER A 125 -1.05 12.53 13.17
C SER A 125 -1.81 11.24 13.46
N THR A 126 -2.55 11.25 14.56
CA THR A 126 -3.54 10.21 14.86
C THR A 126 -4.82 10.89 15.30
N ALA A 127 -5.86 10.75 14.50
CA ALA A 127 -7.16 11.28 14.81
C ALA A 127 -8.08 10.18 15.33
N ALA A 128 -8.62 10.39 16.53
CA ALA A 128 -9.63 9.52 17.10
C ALA A 128 -10.98 9.75 16.39
N ILE A 129 -11.71 8.67 16.14
CA ILE A 129 -13.05 8.71 15.56
C ILE A 129 -14.02 8.40 16.68
N CYS A 130 -14.77 9.41 17.12
CA CYS A 130 -15.57 9.33 18.34
C CYS A 130 -16.82 8.43 18.25
N LYS A 131 -17.21 7.87 17.09
CA LYS A 131 -18.37 6.96 16.89
C LYS A 131 -18.25 6.09 15.60
N PRO A 132 -18.98 4.96 15.50
CA PRO A 132 -18.57 3.64 16.02
C PRO A 132 -17.28 3.12 15.35
N LYS A 133 -16.71 2.03 15.90
CA LYS A 133 -15.50 1.38 15.36
C LYS A 133 -15.59 1.15 13.85
N VAL A 134 -14.50 1.42 13.15
CA VAL A 134 -14.31 1.15 11.73
C VAL A 134 -14.20 -0.37 11.58
N PHE A 135 -15.31 -1.02 11.28
CA PHE A 135 -15.34 -2.47 11.11
C PHE A 135 -15.21 -2.92 9.65
N SER A 136 -15.39 -2.00 8.69
CA SER A 136 -15.39 -2.35 7.27
C SER A 136 -14.69 -1.32 6.39
N HIS A 137 -14.31 -1.77 5.19
CA HIS A 137 -13.73 -0.97 4.13
C HIS A 137 -14.63 0.22 3.75
N ASP A 138 -15.95 0.01 3.61
CA ASP A 138 -16.89 1.09 3.26
C ASP A 138 -16.94 2.22 4.29
N TYR A 139 -16.82 1.89 5.59
CA TYR A 139 -16.71 2.92 6.63
C TYR A 139 -15.37 3.64 6.56
N ALA A 140 -14.28 2.91 6.31
CA ALA A 140 -12.97 3.53 6.11
C ALA A 140 -12.98 4.49 4.92
N LEU A 141 -13.61 4.12 3.80
CA LEU A 141 -13.76 4.99 2.62
C LEU A 141 -14.59 6.25 2.92
N LYS A 142 -15.67 6.15 3.71
CA LYS A 142 -16.44 7.32 4.17
C LYS A 142 -15.62 8.24 5.08
N ILE A 143 -14.79 7.67 5.94
CA ILE A 143 -13.89 8.46 6.79
C ILE A 143 -12.82 9.13 5.93
N PHE A 144 -12.22 8.41 5.00
CA PHE A 144 -11.24 8.97 4.07
C PHE A 144 -11.86 10.06 3.19
N SER A 145 -13.12 9.93 2.75
CA SER A 145 -13.78 10.99 1.98
C SER A 145 -14.11 12.23 2.81
N LEU A 146 -14.38 12.07 4.11
CA LEU A 146 -14.51 13.20 5.05
C LEU A 146 -13.18 13.91 5.27
N TYR A 147 -12.08 13.17 5.43
CA TYR A 147 -10.73 13.76 5.51
C TYR A 147 -10.31 14.43 4.20
N TRP A 148 -10.71 13.86 3.05
CA TRP A 148 -10.44 14.41 1.72
C TRP A 148 -11.22 15.68 1.39
N ARG A 149 -12.36 15.92 2.04
CA ARG A 149 -13.17 17.14 1.84
C ARG A 149 -12.69 18.34 2.65
N MET A 150 -11.67 18.18 3.49
CA MET A 150 -11.13 19.26 4.33
C MET A 150 -9.87 19.93 3.74
N GLU A 151 -9.50 19.61 2.49
CA GLU A 151 -8.53 20.33 1.65
C GLU A 151 -9.23 20.82 0.38
#